data_AF-A0A821JHK9-F1
#
_entry.id   AF-A0A821JHK9-F1
#
_cell.length_a   1.000
_cell.length_b   1.000
_cell.length_c   1.000
_cell.angle_alpha   90.00
_cell.angle_beta   90.00
_cell.angle_gamma   90.00
#
_symmetry.space_group_name_H-M   'P 1'
#
loop_
_entity.id
_entity.type
_entity.pdbx_description
1 polymer ?
#
loop_
_entity_poly.entity_id
_entity_poly.type
_entity_poly.pdbx_seq_one_letter_code
_entity_poly.pdbx_strand_id
1 'polypeptide(L)'
;MPKLNKRRSVGRAYGRKQWYDQRVSPENESVSEEEEITQDNDDDIAFICFADKMKIDDIEDLLEFIKDKIGLKIVTVLLYMTLRHFGISWVKCDDFLKRIGRGGKHIPSFYDVFPDIELSAKNYSVQRCAAKAADFDAFELAKFIDEQFYMITDIKKDPNDSLI
;
A
#
# COMPACT_ATOMS: atom_id res chain seq x y z
N MET A 1 -10.15 16.00 44.50
CA MET A 1 -10.58 15.08 43.42
C MET A 1 -10.69 15.85 42.12
N PRO A 2 -9.81 15.64 41.12
CA PRO A 2 -9.87 16.38 39.86
C PRO A 2 -10.85 15.72 38.87
N LYS A 3 -11.66 16.55 38.19
CA LYS A 3 -12.66 16.10 37.22
C LYS A 3 -12.02 15.73 35.88
N LEU A 4 -12.23 14.49 35.43
CA LEU A 4 -11.78 13.98 34.13
C LEU A 4 -12.55 14.65 32.98
N ASN A 5 -11.83 15.39 32.14
CA ASN A 5 -12.39 16.03 30.94
C ASN A 5 -12.47 15.03 29.79
N LYS A 6 -13.69 14.75 29.34
CA LYS A 6 -14.04 13.86 28.22
C LYS A 6 -13.63 14.52 26.89
N ARG A 7 -12.43 14.24 26.38
CA ARG A 7 -12.02 14.65 25.03
C ARG A 7 -12.73 13.77 23.99
N ARG A 8 -13.71 14.35 23.28
CA ARG A 8 -14.29 13.77 22.07
C ARG A 8 -13.22 13.75 20.97
N SER A 9 -12.92 12.58 20.44
CA SER A 9 -12.12 12.40 19.22
C SER A 9 -12.96 12.84 18.01
N VAL A 10 -12.63 14.00 17.45
CA VAL A 10 -13.14 14.42 16.14
C VAL A 10 -12.32 13.66 15.09
N GLY A 11 -12.99 12.74 14.39
CA GLY A 11 -12.39 11.95 13.32
C GLY A 11 -11.90 12.85 12.18
N ARG A 12 -10.62 12.68 11.79
CA ARG A 12 -10.06 13.28 10.58
C ARG A 12 -10.59 12.51 9.36
N ALA A 13 -11.75 12.91 8.88
CA ALA A 13 -12.30 12.49 7.59
C ALA A 13 -12.16 13.64 6.58
N TYR A 14 -10.93 14.05 6.26
CA TYR A 14 -10.67 14.96 5.14
C TYR A 14 -9.37 14.56 4.45
N GLY A 15 -9.48 14.11 3.21
CA GLY A 15 -8.32 13.71 2.39
C GLY A 15 -8.60 12.80 1.20
N ARG A 16 -9.86 12.63 0.74
CA ARG A 16 -10.18 11.91 -0.51
C ARG A 16 -11.13 12.69 -1.40
N LYS A 17 -10.72 13.87 -1.85
CA LYS A 17 -11.37 14.58 -2.97
C LYS A 17 -10.35 15.52 -3.61
N GLN A 18 -9.44 15.01 -4.44
CA GLN A 18 -8.60 15.89 -5.26
C GLN A 18 -7.88 15.22 -6.45
N TRP A 19 -8.51 14.27 -7.14
CA TRP A 19 -7.92 13.67 -8.35
C TRP A 19 -8.87 13.51 -9.54
N TYR A 20 -10.11 14.00 -9.44
CA TYR A 20 -11.07 13.99 -10.54
C TYR A 20 -11.86 15.29 -10.52
N ASP A 21 -11.24 16.39 -10.94
CA ASP A 21 -11.98 17.46 -11.62
C ASP A 21 -11.02 18.46 -12.28
N GLN A 22 -10.58 18.13 -13.50
CA GLN A 22 -10.11 19.10 -14.48
C GLN A 22 -10.69 18.70 -15.83
N ARG A 23 -12.02 18.75 -15.96
CA ARG A 23 -12.63 19.06 -17.25
C ARG A 23 -12.72 20.56 -17.35
N VAL A 24 -11.87 21.10 -18.21
CA VAL A 24 -11.85 22.49 -18.65
C VAL A 24 -13.23 22.81 -19.23
N SER A 25 -13.91 23.80 -18.64
CA SER A 25 -14.97 24.56 -19.30
C SER A 25 -14.60 26.03 -19.19
N PRO A 26 -14.35 26.72 -20.31
CA PRO A 26 -14.45 28.15 -20.39
C PRO A 26 -15.70 28.49 -21.21
N GLU A 27 -16.80 28.78 -20.51
CA GLU A 27 -17.83 29.65 -21.07
C GLU A 27 -17.33 31.08 -20.91
N ASN A 28 -17.07 31.76 -22.03
CA ASN A 28 -17.52 33.13 -22.35
C ASN A 28 -16.67 33.74 -23.47
N GLU A 29 -17.14 33.64 -24.71
CA GLU A 29 -17.00 34.73 -25.67
C GLU A 29 -18.18 34.68 -26.65
N SER A 30 -19.05 35.68 -26.52
CA SER A 30 -20.12 36.03 -27.43
C SER A 30 -19.56 36.48 -28.78
N VAL A 31 -20.20 36.14 -29.90
CA VAL A 31 -20.71 37.07 -30.94
C VAL A 31 -21.07 36.35 -32.26
N SER A 32 -22.22 36.78 -32.79
CA SER A 32 -22.79 36.76 -34.16
C SER A 32 -23.38 35.48 -34.76
N GLU A 33 -24.60 35.71 -35.27
CA GLU A 33 -25.54 34.84 -35.97
C GLU A 33 -25.12 34.51 -37.42
N GLU A 34 -25.83 33.51 -37.98
CA GLU A 34 -25.94 33.11 -39.39
C GLU A 34 -24.85 32.18 -39.94
N GLU A 35 -25.10 30.87 -39.97
CA GLU A 35 -25.58 30.16 -41.17
C GLU A 35 -25.76 28.65 -40.91
N GLU A 36 -26.91 28.15 -41.33
CA GLU A 36 -27.36 26.78 -41.31
C GLU A 36 -26.75 26.01 -42.49
N ILE A 37 -25.82 25.07 -42.24
CA ILE A 37 -25.53 23.95 -43.15
C ILE A 37 -25.33 22.66 -42.33
N THR A 38 -26.29 21.76 -42.51
CA THR A 38 -26.32 20.35 -42.15
C THR A 38 -25.07 19.57 -42.58
N GLN A 39 -24.49 18.78 -41.68
CA GLN A 39 -24.20 17.36 -41.92
C GLN A 39 -23.84 16.66 -40.62
N ASP A 40 -24.74 15.77 -40.20
CA ASP A 40 -24.49 14.70 -39.24
C ASP A 40 -23.26 13.90 -39.69
N ASN A 41 -22.12 14.15 -39.05
CA ASN A 41 -21.09 13.14 -38.92
C ASN A 41 -21.20 12.65 -37.48
N ASP A 42 -21.96 11.56 -37.33
CA ASP A 42 -21.76 10.56 -36.28
C ASP A 42 -20.32 10.04 -36.41
N ASP A 43 -19.35 10.88 -36.04
CA ASP A 43 -18.06 10.40 -35.57
C ASP A 43 -18.33 9.80 -34.20
N ASP A 44 -18.91 8.59 -34.24
CA ASP A 44 -18.66 7.50 -33.32
C ASP A 44 -17.14 7.31 -33.24
N ILE A 45 -16.46 8.26 -32.59
CA ILE A 45 -15.22 8.01 -31.88
C ILE A 45 -15.68 7.09 -30.77
N ALA A 46 -15.82 5.81 -31.13
CA ALA A 46 -15.81 4.72 -30.20
C ALA A 46 -14.67 5.08 -29.26
N PHE A 47 -15.02 5.46 -28.04
CA PHE A 47 -14.09 5.56 -26.95
C PHE A 47 -13.67 4.12 -26.74
N ILE A 48 -12.77 3.65 -27.62
CA ILE A 48 -12.15 2.35 -27.54
C ILE A 48 -11.44 2.46 -26.22
N CYS A 49 -12.08 1.93 -25.19
CA CYS A 49 -11.54 1.95 -23.86
C CYS A 49 -10.19 1.26 -24.03
N PHE A 50 -9.10 1.97 -23.77
CA PHE A 50 -7.77 1.38 -23.90
C PHE A 50 -7.68 0.08 -23.07
N ALA A 51 -8.51 -0.01 -22.01
CA ALA A 51 -8.81 -1.20 -21.23
C ALA A 51 -9.32 -2.41 -22.02
N ASP A 52 -10.03 -2.22 -23.14
CA ASP A 52 -10.58 -3.30 -23.98
C ASP A 52 -9.56 -3.82 -25.00
N LYS A 53 -8.55 -3.02 -25.35
CA LYS A 53 -7.46 -3.42 -26.26
C LYS A 53 -6.23 -3.94 -25.54
N MET A 54 -5.99 -3.50 -24.31
CA MET A 54 -4.84 -3.94 -23.53
C MET A 54 -5.15 -5.28 -22.89
N LYS A 55 -4.75 -6.37 -23.56
CA LYS A 55 -4.83 -7.70 -22.96
C LYS A 55 -3.91 -7.71 -21.76
N ILE A 56 -4.48 -8.02 -20.60
CA ILE A 56 -3.75 -8.09 -19.33
C ILE A 56 -2.58 -9.09 -19.45
N ASP A 57 -2.75 -10.13 -20.27
CA ASP A 57 -1.72 -11.14 -20.55
C ASP A 57 -0.47 -10.53 -21.23
N ASP A 58 -0.62 -9.59 -22.16
CA ASP A 58 0.52 -8.92 -22.83
C ASP A 58 1.30 -8.03 -21.84
N ILE A 59 0.62 -7.50 -20.82
CA ILE A 59 1.25 -6.74 -19.73
C ILE A 59 2.04 -7.69 -18.83
N GLU A 60 1.51 -8.88 -18.55
CA GLU A 60 2.18 -9.89 -17.75
C GLU A 60 3.50 -10.33 -18.39
N ASP A 61 3.51 -10.62 -19.69
CA ASP A 61 4.72 -10.95 -20.45
C ASP A 61 5.75 -9.80 -20.44
N LEU A 62 5.29 -8.56 -20.61
CA LEU A 62 6.16 -7.37 -20.54
C LEU A 62 6.78 -7.20 -19.15
N LEU A 63 6.01 -7.47 -18.10
CA LEU A 63 6.47 -7.40 -16.71
C LEU A 63 7.47 -8.52 -16.39
N GLU A 64 7.24 -9.72 -16.92
CA GLU A 64 8.15 -10.84 -16.83
C GLU A 64 9.49 -10.52 -17.49
N PHE A 65 9.50 -9.76 -18.59
CA PHE A 65 10.73 -9.31 -19.23
C PHE A 65 11.45 -8.18 -18.45
N ILE A 66 10.70 -7.33 -17.75
CA ILE A 66 11.25 -6.17 -17.03
C ILE A 66 11.76 -6.54 -15.62
N LYS A 67 11.22 -7.59 -15.00
CA LYS A 67 11.57 -8.00 -13.62
C LYS A 67 13.07 -8.28 -13.43
N ASP A 68 13.74 -8.73 -14.50
CA ASP A 68 15.17 -9.07 -14.46
C ASP A 68 16.08 -7.83 -14.55
N LYS A 69 15.55 -6.70 -15.00
CA LYS A 69 16.30 -5.44 -15.17
C LYS A 69 15.96 -4.39 -14.12
N ILE A 70 14.71 -4.38 -13.64
CA ILE A 70 14.20 -3.39 -12.70
C ILE A 70 13.60 -4.12 -11.50
N GLY A 71 14.01 -3.72 -10.29
CA GLY A 71 13.50 -4.33 -9.06
C GLY A 71 11.97 -4.35 -9.01
N LEU A 72 11.40 -5.52 -8.71
CA LEU A 72 9.95 -5.80 -8.71
C LEU A 72 9.13 -4.77 -7.92
N LYS A 73 9.72 -4.17 -6.87
CA LYS A 73 9.07 -3.12 -6.08
C LYS A 73 8.71 -1.87 -6.90
N ILE A 74 9.61 -1.41 -7.77
CA ILE A 74 9.40 -0.21 -8.60
C ILE A 74 8.36 -0.51 -9.68
N VAL A 75 8.53 -1.66 -10.34
CA VAL A 75 7.64 -2.12 -11.40
C VAL A 75 6.19 -2.25 -10.89
N THR A 76 6.00 -2.85 -9.72
CA THR A 76 4.67 -3.05 -9.13
C THR A 76 4.00 -1.74 -8.68
N VAL A 77 4.78 -0.73 -8.28
CA VAL A 77 4.24 0.60 -7.97
C VAL A 77 3.83 1.32 -9.25
N LEU A 78 4.66 1.29 -10.30
CA LEU A 78 4.31 1.89 -11.60
C LEU A 78 3.08 1.22 -12.19
N LEU A 79 3.03 -0.11 -12.17
CA LEU A 79 1.89 -0.88 -12.64
C LEU A 79 0.62 -0.53 -11.87
N TYR A 80 0.69 -0.44 -10.54
CA TYR A 80 -0.44 -0.01 -9.73
C TYR A 80 -0.92 1.40 -10.11
N MET A 81 -0.02 2.36 -10.29
CA MET A 81 -0.37 3.72 -10.71
C MET A 81 -1.04 3.74 -12.07
N THR A 82 -0.51 2.98 -13.04
CA THR A 82 -1.07 2.87 -14.40
C THR A 82 -2.46 2.24 -14.39
N LEU A 83 -2.66 1.12 -13.69
CA LEU A 83 -3.97 0.47 -13.59
C LEU A 83 -5.00 1.37 -12.88
N ARG A 84 -4.56 2.15 -11.89
CA ARG A 84 -5.42 3.14 -11.21
C ARG A 84 -5.78 4.31 -12.11
N HIS A 85 -4.87 4.75 -12.97
CA HIS A 85 -5.16 5.77 -13.99
C HIS A 85 -6.24 5.31 -14.97
N PHE A 86 -6.24 4.02 -15.33
CA PHE A 86 -7.29 3.40 -16.15
C PHE A 86 -8.60 3.10 -15.42
N GLY A 87 -8.76 3.54 -14.16
CA GLY A 87 -10.00 3.37 -13.40
C GLY A 87 -10.26 1.96 -12.90
N ILE A 88 -9.27 1.05 -12.96
CA ILE A 88 -9.43 -0.33 -12.48
C ILE A 88 -9.62 -0.32 -10.96
N SER A 89 -10.57 -1.15 -10.49
CA SER A 89 -10.89 -1.25 -9.07
C SER A 89 -9.70 -1.81 -8.29
N TRP A 90 -9.54 -1.33 -7.05
CA TRP A 90 -8.42 -1.72 -6.20
C TRP A 90 -8.32 -3.25 -6.01
N VAL A 91 -9.46 -3.93 -5.87
CA VAL A 91 -9.52 -5.40 -5.72
C VAL A 91 -8.93 -6.10 -6.95
N LYS A 92 -9.31 -5.67 -8.16
CA LYS A 92 -8.77 -6.25 -9.40
C LYS A 92 -7.27 -5.98 -9.56
N CYS A 93 -6.80 -4.79 -9.19
CA CYS A 93 -5.37 -4.49 -9.18
C CYS A 93 -4.60 -5.37 -8.19
N ASP A 94 -5.14 -5.58 -6.99
CA ASP A 94 -4.52 -6.40 -5.96
C ASP A 94 -4.45 -7.88 -6.37
N ASP A 95 -5.54 -8.41 -6.94
CA ASP A 95 -5.58 -9.78 -7.47
C ASP A 95 -4.58 -9.97 -8.62
N PHE A 96 -4.46 -8.99 -9.52
CA PHE A 96 -3.48 -9.03 -10.60
C PHE A 96 -2.04 -8.97 -10.08
N LEU A 97 -1.75 -8.08 -9.13
CA LEU A 97 -0.43 -8.00 -8.51
C LEU A 97 -0.06 -9.28 -7.74
N LYS A 98 -1.03 -9.96 -7.12
CA LYS A 98 -0.81 -11.27 -6.49
C LYS A 98 -0.43 -12.33 -7.52
N ARG A 99 -1.06 -12.35 -8.69
CA ARG A 99 -0.75 -13.29 -9.79
C ARG A 99 0.67 -13.10 -10.32
N ILE A 100 1.13 -11.86 -10.47
CA ILE A 100 2.50 -11.52 -10.92
C ILE A 100 3.55 -11.78 -9.83
N GLY A 101 3.22 -12.51 -8.76
CA GLY A 101 4.17 -12.87 -7.71
C GLY A 101 4.51 -11.74 -6.75
N ARG A 102 3.71 -10.65 -6.69
CA ARG A 102 3.76 -9.71 -5.57
C ARG A 102 3.15 -10.31 -4.30
N GLY A 103 2.41 -11.40 -4.44
CA GLY A 103 2.27 -12.40 -3.38
C GLY A 103 3.51 -13.29 -3.42
N GLY A 104 4.68 -12.75 -3.04
CA GLY A 104 5.83 -13.61 -2.78
C GLY A 104 5.36 -14.73 -1.86
N LYS A 105 5.83 -15.98 -2.07
CA LYS A 105 5.61 -17.09 -1.12
C LYS A 105 5.64 -16.45 0.25
N HIS A 106 4.54 -16.50 0.99
CA HIS A 106 4.47 -15.91 2.31
C HIS A 106 5.54 -16.64 3.11
N ILE A 107 6.75 -16.08 3.13
CA ILE A 107 7.82 -16.56 3.96
C ILE A 107 7.24 -16.27 5.33
N PRO A 108 6.86 -17.31 6.10
CA PRO A 108 6.29 -17.08 7.41
C PRO A 108 7.31 -16.20 8.12
N SER A 109 6.88 -14.99 8.44
CA SER A 109 7.67 -14.10 9.27
C SER A 109 7.90 -14.84 10.58
N PHE A 110 9.00 -14.53 11.25
CA PHE A 110 9.29 -15.10 12.57
C PHE A 110 8.07 -15.03 13.51
N TYR A 111 7.31 -13.93 13.43
CA TYR A 111 6.12 -13.70 14.24
C TYR A 111 4.88 -14.49 13.80
N ASP A 112 4.83 -15.01 12.57
CA ASP A 112 3.76 -15.92 12.16
C ASP A 112 3.90 -17.29 12.85
N VAL A 113 5.13 -17.69 13.18
CA VAL A 113 5.43 -18.91 13.93
C VAL A 113 5.35 -18.66 15.44
N PHE A 114 5.72 -17.46 15.88
CA PHE A 114 5.76 -17.09 17.30
C PHE A 114 4.94 -15.81 17.59
N PRO A 115 3.60 -15.86 17.49
CA PRO A 115 2.74 -14.69 17.70
C PRO A 115 2.80 -14.16 19.13
N ASP A 116 3.03 -15.03 20.12
CA ASP A 116 3.13 -14.65 21.53
C ASP A 116 4.38 -13.79 21.80
N ILE A 117 5.47 -14.03 21.07
CA ILE A 117 6.69 -13.21 21.14
C ILE A 117 6.42 -11.82 20.56
N GLU A 118 5.68 -11.74 19.44
CA GLU A 118 5.31 -10.44 18.84
C GLU A 118 4.51 -9.58 19.83
N LEU A 119 3.51 -10.18 20.47
CA LEU A 119 2.68 -9.50 21.46
C LEU A 119 3.51 -9.03 22.66
N SER A 120 4.41 -9.88 23.14
CA SER A 120 5.29 -9.56 24.27
C SER A 120 6.27 -8.43 23.94
N ALA A 121 6.88 -8.46 22.75
CA ALA A 121 7.79 -7.42 22.28
C ALA A 121 7.09 -6.06 22.11
N LYS A 122 5.86 -6.06 21.60
CA LYS A 122 5.02 -4.85 21.51
C LYS A 122 4.72 -4.29 22.90
N ASN A 123 4.31 -5.14 23.85
CA ASN A 123 4.02 -4.72 25.21
C ASN A 123 5.27 -4.16 25.91
N TYR A 124 6.41 -4.81 25.76
CA TYR A 124 7.70 -4.34 26.29
C TYR A 124 8.06 -2.95 25.74
N SER A 125 7.95 -2.76 24.42
CA SER A 125 8.23 -1.48 23.77
C SER A 125 7.29 -0.37 24.27
N VAL A 126 5.99 -0.66 24.40
CA VAL A 126 5.00 0.30 24.92
C VAL A 126 5.30 0.67 26.38
N GLN A 127 5.65 -0.31 27.23
CA GLN A 127 5.99 -0.06 28.63
C GLN A 127 7.24 0.82 28.77
N ARG A 128 8.29 0.55 27.99
CA ARG A 128 9.52 1.36 27.98
C ARG A 128 9.26 2.77 27.48
N CYS A 129 8.51 2.94 26.39
CA CYS A 129 8.10 4.26 25.91
C CYS A 129 7.23 5.02 26.93
N ALA A 130 6.38 4.32 27.69
CA ALA A 130 5.53 4.93 28.72
C ALA A 130 6.31 5.44 29.93
N ALA A 131 7.49 4.88 30.21
CA ALA A 131 8.36 5.30 31.31
C ALA A 131 8.96 6.71 31.10
N LYS A 132 8.87 7.26 29.88
CA LYS A 132 9.42 8.59 29.49
C LYS A 132 10.92 8.76 29.77
N ALA A 133 11.63 7.66 30.01
CA ALA A 133 13.08 7.62 29.95
C ALA A 133 13.45 7.40 28.47
N ALA A 134 14.41 8.18 27.97
CA ALA A 134 14.92 8.03 26.60
C ALA A 134 16.03 6.96 26.55
N ASP A 135 15.85 5.88 27.29
CA ASP A 135 16.81 4.78 27.48
C ASP A 135 16.45 3.54 26.65
N PHE A 136 15.42 3.62 25.81
CA PHE A 136 15.00 2.49 24.98
C PHE A 136 16.00 2.24 23.84
N ASP A 137 16.81 1.21 24.01
CA ASP A 137 17.75 0.72 22.99
C ASP A 137 17.14 -0.48 22.23
N ALA A 138 17.36 -0.50 20.91
CA ALA A 138 16.99 -1.63 20.07
C ALA A 138 17.71 -2.92 20.50
N PHE A 139 18.92 -2.80 21.04
CA PHE A 139 19.67 -3.94 21.58
C PHE A 139 18.95 -4.59 22.76
N GLU A 140 18.37 -3.80 23.67
CA GLU A 140 17.58 -4.35 24.80
C GLU A 140 16.32 -5.06 24.31
N LEU A 141 15.63 -4.53 23.30
CA LEU A 141 14.47 -5.18 22.70
C LEU A 141 14.86 -6.50 22.04
N ALA A 142 15.98 -6.55 21.30
CA ALA A 142 16.47 -7.77 20.67
C ALA A 142 16.80 -8.84 21.71
N LYS A 143 17.49 -8.47 22.79
CA LYS A 143 17.78 -9.37 23.91
C LYS A 143 16.51 -9.90 24.57
N PHE A 144 15.51 -9.04 24.78
CA PHE A 144 14.22 -9.46 25.32
C PHE A 144 13.51 -10.48 24.40
N ILE A 145 13.47 -10.23 23.09
CA ILE A 145 12.86 -11.15 22.11
C ILE A 145 13.57 -12.51 22.13
N ASP A 146 14.90 -12.50 22.19
CA ASP A 146 15.73 -13.71 22.25
C ASP A 146 15.48 -14.53 23.52
N GLU A 147 15.42 -13.88 24.69
CA GLU A 147 15.06 -14.53 25.96
C GLU A 147 13.65 -15.16 25.88
N GLN A 148 12.67 -14.45 25.33
CA GLN A 148 11.30 -15.00 25.14
C GLN A 148 11.28 -16.21 24.20
N PHE A 149 12.09 -16.19 23.14
CA PHE A 149 12.20 -17.31 22.21
C PHE A 149 12.69 -18.58 22.88
N TYR A 150 13.78 -18.51 23.66
CA TYR A 150 14.29 -19.67 24.39
C TYR A 150 13.33 -20.14 25.49
N MET A 151 12.61 -19.22 26.15
CA MET A 151 11.59 -19.59 27.13
C MET A 151 10.42 -20.38 26.53
N ILE A 152 9.95 -20.00 25.34
CA ILE A 152 8.79 -20.65 24.70
C ILE A 152 9.19 -21.97 24.02
N THR A 153 10.38 -22.04 23.44
CA THR A 153 10.84 -23.22 22.69
C THR A 153 11.48 -24.29 23.57
N ASP A 154 11.81 -23.97 24.83
CA ASP A 154 12.55 -24.83 25.78
C ASP A 154 13.92 -25.30 25.22
N ILE A 155 14.46 -24.56 24.25
CA ILE A 155 15.79 -24.79 23.67
C ILE A 155 16.84 -24.21 24.62
N LYS A 156 17.90 -24.97 24.89
CA LYS A 156 19.04 -24.46 25.67
C LYS A 156 19.88 -23.52 24.80
N LYS A 157 20.01 -22.27 25.21
CA LYS A 157 20.90 -21.30 24.59
C LYS A 157 22.36 -21.74 24.73
N ASP A 158 23.10 -21.79 23.63
CA ASP A 158 24.54 -22.03 23.66
C ASP A 158 25.23 -20.77 24.21
N PRO A 159 26.11 -20.87 25.23
CA PRO A 159 26.82 -19.72 25.78
C PRO A 159 27.69 -18.97 24.76
N ASN A 160 28.03 -19.58 23.62
CA ASN A 160 28.79 -18.93 22.56
C ASN A 160 27.91 -18.17 21.55
N ASP A 161 26.60 -18.37 21.57
CA ASP A 161 25.64 -17.77 20.62
C ASP A 161 25.05 -16.47 21.18
N SER A 162 25.93 -15.60 21.68
CA SER A 162 25.55 -14.25 22.09
C SER A 162 25.36 -13.38 20.86
N LEU A 163 24.22 -12.68 20.77
CA LEU A 163 23.92 -11.66 19.75
C LEU A 163 25.11 -10.69 19.63
N ILE A 164 25.88 -10.84 18.54
CA ILE A 164 27.00 -9.96 18.15
C ILE A 164 26.45 -8.63 17.64
#